data_AF-A0AAU5VJP0-F1
#
_entry.id   AF-A0AAU5VJP0-F1
#
_cell.length_a   1.000
_cell.length_b   1.000
_cell.length_c   1.000
_cell.angle_alpha   90.00
_cell.angle_beta   90.00
_cell.angle_gamma   90.00
#
_symmetry.space_group_name_H-M   'P 1'
#
loop_
_entity.id
_entity.type
_entity.pdbx_description
1 polymer ?
#
loop_
_entity_poly.entity_id
_entity_poly.type
_entity_poly.pdbx_seq_one_letter_code
_entity_poly.pdbx_strand_id
1 'polypeptide(L)'
;MHEDGHEDADGAGRRPGGPPRIPPPRASVEDTGLPLPEPAAAPGPAPLVLEHRVLKSLLGAWALAACSADETSAVEDHLGDCGSCADEALRLREAVGLLHPPESLDLDPTLRTRVLTSCLDRRPPRIPVPEWAAPYDAETARLDALLQDIGGSEWHAPVRLRWFEGDGPVSRRTTVAGVIAHLLSVDGLVAVALGLDDPLGGSDAKRPSPQERTEAYWRSSRVPPTSSVRGPWREQSHGIVRTVSFVEEGAPAAGGVAGGEASGRLTVPYGGFELPLSDSMLDRAFECWVHAGDIADAVDYPYEPPAPRHLHRMIDLAARMLPVSLAERRRAGLSARSARHLVAAGTPGRSLRLEIEGSGGGEWLIPLDSPGAVGSADHEVAHVALDGVEFCHLAAGHVSPEEAAAGQDGDRDVIWDVLSAAASLSRM
;
A
#
# COMPACT_ATOMS: atom_id res chain seq x y z
N MET A 1 46.01 11.57 58.31
CA MET A 1 45.25 12.21 59.40
C MET A 1 43.79 11.97 59.04
N HIS A 2 43.27 10.83 59.53
CA HIS A 2 42.32 10.73 60.65
C HIS A 2 40.89 10.96 60.12
N GLU A 3 40.17 9.87 59.84
CA GLU A 3 39.28 9.13 60.78
C GLU A 3 37.96 9.88 60.92
N ASP A 4 36.88 9.35 60.32
CA ASP A 4 35.85 8.48 60.96
C ASP A 4 34.56 9.32 60.96
N GLY A 5 33.33 8.84 60.82
CA GLY A 5 32.77 7.52 61.01
C GLY A 5 31.38 7.72 61.64
N HIS A 6 30.37 7.21 60.96
CA HIS A 6 29.14 6.61 61.49
C HIS A 6 27.93 7.43 62.04
N GLU A 7 26.76 6.85 61.70
CA GLU A 7 25.48 6.73 62.42
C GLU A 7 24.25 7.64 62.13
N ASP A 8 23.29 6.98 61.47
CA ASP A 8 21.88 6.76 61.84
C ASP A 8 20.79 7.85 61.65
N ALA A 9 19.79 7.50 60.83
CA ALA A 9 18.47 7.13 61.35
C ALA A 9 17.56 6.45 60.30
N ASP A 10 16.92 5.38 60.77
CA ASP A 10 15.91 4.51 60.18
C ASP A 10 14.69 5.18 59.50
N GLY A 11 14.08 4.45 58.56
CA GLY A 11 12.81 4.85 57.96
C GLY A 11 12.10 3.86 57.02
N ALA A 12 11.73 2.69 57.56
CA ALA A 12 10.63 1.81 57.13
C ALA A 12 10.81 0.89 55.89
N GLY A 13 10.82 -0.41 56.19
CA GLY A 13 11.06 -1.52 55.28
C GLY A 13 9.91 -1.91 54.33
N ARG A 14 10.33 -2.47 53.19
CA ARG A 14 9.46 -3.09 52.19
C ARG A 14 9.50 -4.61 52.35
N ARG A 15 8.42 -5.20 52.89
CA ARG A 15 8.20 -6.66 52.90
C ARG A 15 8.12 -7.21 51.47
N PRO A 16 8.85 -8.28 51.10
CA PRO A 16 8.59 -9.03 49.87
C PRO A 16 7.57 -10.14 50.17
N GLY A 17 6.48 -10.24 49.41
CA GLY A 17 5.55 -11.38 49.53
C GLY A 17 4.06 -11.12 49.30
N GLY A 18 3.66 -9.98 48.74
CA GLY A 18 2.29 -9.82 48.25
C GLY A 18 2.15 -10.34 46.82
N PRO A 19 1.12 -11.14 46.47
CA PRO A 19 0.87 -11.49 45.08
C PRO A 19 0.65 -10.20 44.26
N PRO A 20 1.10 -10.16 43.00
CA PRO A 20 0.98 -8.96 42.17
C PRO A 20 -0.49 -8.53 42.05
N ARG A 21 -0.75 -7.23 42.20
CA ARG A 21 -2.10 -6.62 42.09
C ARG A 21 -2.71 -6.72 40.69
N ILE A 22 -1.94 -7.17 39.70
CA ILE A 22 -2.40 -7.42 38.34
C ILE A 22 -2.04 -8.88 38.00
N PRO A 23 -3.02 -9.77 37.76
CA PRO A 23 -2.73 -11.14 37.36
C PRO A 23 -1.99 -11.13 36.01
N PRO A 24 -0.98 -12.01 35.82
CA PRO A 24 -0.42 -12.21 34.49
C PRO A 24 -1.53 -12.72 33.54
N PRO A 25 -1.41 -12.45 32.22
CA PRO A 25 -2.36 -12.95 31.24
C PRO A 25 -2.49 -14.47 31.38
N ARG A 26 -3.72 -14.96 31.44
CA ARG A 26 -3.99 -16.40 31.52
C ARG A 26 -3.41 -17.06 30.27
N ALA A 27 -2.58 -18.09 30.45
CA ALA A 27 -2.19 -18.95 29.34
C ALA A 27 -3.46 -19.56 28.74
N SER A 28 -3.57 -19.55 27.41
CA SER A 28 -4.63 -20.26 26.72
C SER A 28 -4.59 -21.73 27.11
N VAL A 29 -5.75 -22.33 27.37
CA VAL A 29 -5.87 -23.75 27.78
C VAL A 29 -5.22 -24.67 26.74
N GLU A 30 -5.23 -24.24 25.48
CA GLU A 30 -4.62 -24.88 24.32
C GLU A 30 -3.08 -24.97 24.38
N ASP A 31 -2.40 -24.04 25.06
CA ASP A 31 -0.92 -24.01 25.16
C ASP A 31 -0.37 -24.88 26.31
N THR A 32 -1.24 -25.45 27.15
CA THR A 32 -0.82 -26.24 28.32
C THR A 32 -0.64 -27.73 28.04
N GLY A 33 -1.01 -28.20 26.83
CA GLY A 33 -0.95 -29.61 26.46
C GLY A 33 -1.86 -30.53 27.29
N LEU A 34 -2.76 -29.97 28.11
CA LEU A 34 -3.71 -30.71 28.92
C LEU A 34 -5.02 -30.89 28.14
N PRO A 35 -5.66 -32.07 28.24
CA PRO A 35 -6.95 -32.30 27.59
C PRO A 35 -8.02 -31.36 28.15
N LEU A 36 -8.86 -30.83 27.26
CA LEU A 36 -10.00 -29.98 27.61
C LEU A 36 -10.95 -30.75 28.54
N PRO A 37 -11.43 -30.14 29.64
CA PRO A 37 -12.43 -30.77 30.49
C PRO A 37 -13.73 -30.96 29.69
N GLU A 38 -14.31 -32.16 29.77
CA GLU A 38 -15.58 -32.46 29.11
C GLU A 38 -16.70 -31.56 29.68
N PRO A 39 -17.56 -30.99 28.82
CA PRO A 39 -18.68 -30.19 29.28
C PRO A 39 -19.63 -31.07 30.09
N ALA A 40 -19.87 -30.70 31.34
CA ALA A 40 -20.87 -31.35 32.16
C ALA A 40 -22.25 -31.23 31.49
N ALA A 41 -22.84 -32.36 31.11
CA ALA A 41 -24.19 -32.41 30.57
C ALA A 41 -25.18 -31.94 31.65
N ALA A 42 -25.71 -30.74 31.48
CA ALA A 42 -26.91 -30.34 32.21
C ALA A 42 -28.06 -31.28 31.79
N PRO A 43 -28.91 -31.75 32.72
CA PRO A 43 -30.11 -32.49 32.34
C PRO A 43 -30.97 -31.60 31.44
N GLY A 44 -31.25 -32.08 30.22
CA GLY A 44 -32.08 -31.37 29.26
C GLY A 44 -33.48 -31.08 29.84
N PRO A 45 -34.15 -30.00 29.42
CA PRO A 45 -35.53 -29.73 29.82
C PRO A 45 -36.43 -30.92 29.44
N ALA A 46 -37.42 -31.21 30.28
CA ALA A 46 -38.37 -32.27 30.03
C ALA A 46 -39.13 -32.02 28.71
N PRO A 47 -39.38 -33.06 27.89
CA PRO A 47 -40.00 -32.88 26.58
C PRO A 47 -41.39 -32.24 26.72
N LEU A 48 -41.63 -31.21 25.89
CA LEU A 48 -42.94 -30.55 25.80
C LEU A 48 -43.94 -31.49 25.13
N VAL A 49 -44.83 -32.06 25.94
CA VAL A 49 -45.91 -32.92 25.47
C VAL A 49 -47.10 -32.05 25.11
N LEU A 50 -47.32 -31.86 23.81
CA LEU A 50 -48.45 -31.11 23.27
C LEU A 50 -49.46 -32.05 22.60
N GLU A 51 -50.74 -31.69 22.66
CA GLU A 51 -51.77 -32.47 21.96
C GLU A 51 -51.60 -32.35 20.44
N HIS A 52 -51.97 -33.41 19.71
CA HIS A 52 -51.88 -33.48 18.24
C HIS A 52 -52.50 -32.25 17.53
N ARG A 53 -53.62 -31.73 18.04
CA ARG A 53 -54.28 -30.55 17.44
C ARG A 53 -53.40 -29.29 17.55
N VAL A 54 -52.66 -29.14 18.63
CA VAL A 54 -51.74 -28.02 18.87
C VAL A 54 -50.51 -28.17 17.95
N LEU A 55 -49.92 -29.37 17.91
CA LEU A 55 -48.79 -29.68 17.03
C LEU A 55 -49.13 -29.47 15.54
N LYS A 56 -50.32 -29.89 15.12
CA LYS A 56 -50.84 -29.65 13.77
C LYS A 56 -50.99 -28.15 13.47
N SER A 57 -51.37 -27.33 14.44
CA SER A 57 -51.47 -25.87 14.26
C SER A 57 -50.10 -25.18 14.17
N LEU A 58 -49.05 -25.78 14.73
CA LEU A 58 -47.68 -25.27 14.69
C LEU A 58 -46.96 -25.56 13.35
N LEU A 59 -47.48 -26.44 12.50
CA LEU A 59 -46.81 -26.84 11.25
C LEU A 59 -46.47 -25.65 10.34
N GLY A 60 -47.33 -24.62 10.28
CA GLY A 60 -47.07 -23.40 9.51
C GLY A 60 -45.94 -22.55 10.10
N ALA A 61 -45.91 -22.38 11.42
CA ALA A 61 -44.84 -21.66 12.11
C ALA A 61 -43.51 -22.43 12.04
N TRP A 62 -43.56 -23.75 12.16
CA TRP A 62 -42.41 -24.63 12.02
C TRP A 62 -41.83 -24.60 10.60
N ALA A 63 -42.69 -24.61 9.57
CA ALA A 63 -42.25 -24.48 8.18
C ALA A 63 -41.55 -23.14 7.88
N LEU A 64 -41.88 -22.08 8.64
CA LEU A 64 -41.26 -20.76 8.56
C LEU A 64 -40.06 -20.58 9.53
N ALA A 65 -39.64 -21.62 10.24
CA ALA A 65 -38.62 -21.56 11.29
C ALA A 65 -38.92 -20.50 12.38
N ALA A 66 -40.21 -20.29 12.69
CA ALA A 66 -40.69 -19.30 13.65
C ALA A 66 -41.08 -19.90 15.02
N CYS A 67 -40.93 -21.22 15.19
CA CYS A 67 -41.13 -21.90 16.46
C CYS A 67 -39.95 -21.66 17.41
N SER A 68 -40.21 -21.72 18.71
CA SER A 68 -39.14 -21.88 19.71
C SER A 68 -38.40 -23.24 19.52
N ALA A 69 -37.22 -23.39 20.11
CA ALA A 69 -36.45 -24.64 20.03
C ALA A 69 -37.26 -25.84 20.59
N ASP A 70 -37.93 -25.58 21.71
CA ASP A 70 -38.80 -26.47 22.45
C ASP A 70 -40.02 -26.95 21.63
N GLU A 71 -40.69 -26.04 20.92
CA GLU A 71 -41.78 -26.37 19.99
C GLU A 71 -41.28 -27.08 18.74
N THR A 72 -40.08 -26.73 18.26
CA THR A 72 -39.47 -27.36 17.08
C THR A 72 -39.21 -28.83 17.35
N SER A 73 -38.59 -29.18 18.48
CA SER A 73 -38.37 -30.57 18.88
C SER A 73 -39.69 -31.34 19.03
N ALA A 74 -40.70 -30.75 19.68
CA ALA A 74 -42.00 -31.41 19.84
C ALA A 74 -42.73 -31.65 18.50
N VAL A 75 -42.60 -30.74 17.53
CA VAL A 75 -43.14 -30.92 16.18
C VAL A 75 -42.35 -32.00 15.43
N GLU A 76 -41.02 -31.98 15.47
CA GLU A 76 -40.18 -32.97 14.78
C GLU A 76 -40.42 -34.40 15.27
N ASP A 77 -40.51 -34.60 16.58
CA ASP A 77 -40.89 -35.88 17.18
C ASP A 77 -42.28 -36.33 16.66
N HIS A 78 -43.24 -35.41 16.62
CA HIS A 78 -44.58 -35.69 16.12
C HIS A 78 -44.63 -36.06 14.62
N LEU A 79 -43.79 -35.42 13.80
CA LEU A 79 -43.70 -35.72 12.36
C LEU A 79 -43.17 -37.15 12.11
N GLY A 80 -42.33 -37.67 13.01
CA GLY A 80 -41.87 -39.06 12.97
C GLY A 80 -43.00 -40.07 13.17
N ASP A 81 -44.01 -39.72 13.98
CA ASP A 81 -45.10 -40.61 14.37
C ASP A 81 -46.41 -40.40 13.58
N CYS A 82 -46.57 -39.28 12.87
CA CYS A 82 -47.81 -38.92 12.18
C CYS A 82 -47.60 -38.56 10.70
N GLY A 83 -47.81 -39.54 9.81
CA GLY A 83 -47.66 -39.36 8.35
C GLY A 83 -48.49 -38.23 7.75
N SER A 84 -49.73 -38.01 8.24
CA SER A 84 -50.57 -36.91 7.71
C SER A 84 -50.05 -35.51 8.04
N CYS A 85 -49.38 -35.35 9.18
CA CYS A 85 -48.71 -34.10 9.54
C CYS A 85 -47.38 -33.96 8.82
N ALA A 86 -46.66 -35.06 8.57
CA ALA A 86 -45.44 -35.06 7.75
C ALA A 86 -45.72 -34.63 6.30
N ASP A 87 -46.77 -35.17 5.67
CA ASP A 87 -47.18 -34.78 4.32
C ASP A 87 -47.56 -33.29 4.26
N GLU A 88 -48.28 -32.80 5.27
CA GLU A 88 -48.65 -31.39 5.36
C GLU A 88 -47.45 -30.48 5.61
N ALA A 89 -46.53 -30.89 6.47
CA ALA A 89 -45.28 -30.17 6.75
C ALA A 89 -44.40 -30.06 5.50
N LEU A 90 -44.35 -31.12 4.67
CA LEU A 90 -43.63 -31.13 3.41
C LEU A 90 -44.27 -30.15 2.41
N ARG A 91 -45.59 -30.18 2.24
CA ARG A 91 -46.32 -29.21 1.42
C ARG A 91 -46.11 -27.76 1.88
N LEU A 92 -46.13 -27.52 3.18
CA LEU A 92 -45.90 -26.19 3.74
C LEU A 92 -44.46 -25.71 3.50
N ARG A 93 -43.45 -26.58 3.63
CA ARG A 93 -42.06 -26.23 3.30
C ARG A 93 -41.87 -25.93 1.80
N GLU A 94 -42.51 -26.70 0.92
CA GLU A 94 -42.52 -26.42 -0.52
C GLU A 94 -43.14 -25.05 -0.80
N ALA A 95 -44.26 -24.72 -0.14
CA ALA A 95 -44.92 -23.42 -0.27
C ALA A 95 -44.08 -22.25 0.27
N VAL A 96 -43.36 -22.45 1.38
CA VAL A 96 -42.42 -21.44 1.92
C VAL A 96 -41.30 -21.15 0.92
N GLY A 97 -40.80 -22.18 0.23
CA GLY A 97 -39.80 -22.02 -0.85
C GLY A 97 -40.28 -21.17 -2.03
N LEU A 98 -41.60 -21.09 -2.26
CA LEU A 98 -42.21 -20.24 -3.30
C LEU A 98 -42.48 -18.80 -2.81
N LEU A 99 -42.52 -18.57 -1.49
CA LEU A 99 -42.76 -17.26 -0.88
C LEU A 99 -41.48 -16.46 -0.65
N HIS A 100 -40.32 -17.14 -0.61
CA HIS A 100 -39.05 -16.49 -0.39
C HIS A 100 -38.49 -15.99 -1.74
N PRO A 101 -38.31 -14.67 -1.95
CA PRO A 101 -37.51 -14.22 -3.07
C PRO A 101 -36.10 -14.84 -2.94
N PRO A 102 -35.45 -15.23 -4.05
CA PRO A 102 -34.08 -15.73 -3.97
C PRO A 102 -33.18 -14.64 -3.37
N GLU A 103 -32.79 -14.82 -2.11
CA GLU A 103 -31.81 -13.96 -1.48
C GLU A 103 -30.44 -14.27 -2.11
N SER A 104 -29.69 -13.22 -2.47
CA SER A 104 -28.34 -13.43 -2.96
C SER A 104 -27.48 -14.05 -1.87
N LEU A 105 -26.75 -15.12 -2.20
CA LEU A 105 -25.72 -15.69 -1.34
C LEU A 105 -24.44 -14.85 -1.33
N ASP A 106 -24.41 -13.76 -2.10
CA ASP A 106 -23.28 -12.84 -2.14
C ASP A 106 -23.16 -12.14 -0.79
N LEU A 107 -22.01 -12.35 -0.14
CA LEU A 107 -21.66 -11.59 1.04
C LEU A 107 -21.50 -10.11 0.67
N ASP A 108 -21.86 -9.23 1.60
CA ASP A 108 -21.55 -7.80 1.49
C ASP A 108 -20.05 -7.65 1.16
N PRO A 109 -19.69 -6.99 0.04
CA PRO A 109 -18.28 -6.88 -0.38
C PRO A 109 -17.40 -6.16 0.66
N THR A 110 -18.01 -5.38 1.56
CA THR A 110 -17.32 -4.71 2.67
C THR A 110 -17.12 -5.62 3.89
N LEU A 111 -17.75 -6.80 3.96
CA LEU A 111 -17.69 -7.70 5.11
C LEU A 111 -16.25 -8.11 5.41
N ARG A 112 -15.48 -8.50 4.39
CA ARG A 112 -14.07 -8.87 4.57
C ARG A 112 -13.28 -7.74 5.20
N THR A 113 -13.40 -6.52 4.66
CA THR A 113 -12.70 -5.33 5.18
C THR A 113 -13.10 -5.06 6.62
N ARG A 114 -14.41 -5.04 6.94
CA ARG A 114 -14.90 -4.82 8.31
C ARG A 114 -14.37 -5.87 9.30
N VAL A 115 -14.37 -7.15 8.91
CA VAL A 115 -13.85 -8.25 9.73
C VAL A 115 -12.35 -8.08 9.97
N LEU A 116 -11.57 -7.83 8.91
CA LEU A 116 -10.12 -7.62 9.03
C LEU A 116 -9.79 -6.40 9.88
N THR A 117 -10.47 -5.27 9.67
CA THR A 117 -10.33 -4.07 10.50
C THR A 117 -10.64 -4.39 11.97
N SER A 118 -11.78 -5.03 12.27
CA SER A 118 -12.11 -5.40 13.64
C SER A 118 -11.09 -6.36 14.25
N CYS A 119 -10.49 -7.27 13.48
CA CYS A 119 -9.46 -8.17 13.95
C CYS A 119 -8.15 -7.42 14.27
N LEU A 120 -7.75 -6.49 13.40
CA LEU A 120 -6.55 -5.67 13.58
C LEU A 120 -6.70 -4.67 14.74
N ASP A 121 -7.89 -4.10 14.94
CA ASP A 121 -8.18 -3.22 16.08
C ASP A 121 -8.08 -3.98 17.42
N ARG A 122 -8.52 -5.24 17.44
CA ARG A 122 -8.43 -6.10 18.62
C ARG A 122 -7.02 -6.58 18.88
N ARG A 123 -6.23 -6.79 17.83
CA ARG A 123 -4.85 -7.29 17.90
C ARG A 123 -3.95 -6.44 17.00
N PRO A 124 -3.58 -5.23 17.45
CA PRO A 124 -2.72 -4.36 16.66
C PRO A 124 -1.34 -5.00 16.44
N PRO A 125 -0.68 -4.69 15.31
CA PRO A 125 0.67 -5.18 15.06
C PRO A 125 1.61 -4.66 16.15
N ARG A 126 2.44 -5.54 16.71
CA ARG A 126 3.43 -5.17 17.72
C ARG A 126 4.41 -4.10 17.20
N ILE A 127 4.69 -4.15 15.91
CA ILE A 127 5.57 -3.22 15.20
C ILE A 127 4.80 -2.81 13.94
N PRO A 128 4.19 -1.62 13.92
CA PRO A 128 3.48 -1.13 12.75
C PRO A 128 4.48 -0.69 11.66
N VAL A 129 4.06 -0.82 10.41
CA VAL A 129 4.76 -0.18 9.29
C VAL A 129 4.58 1.34 9.40
N PRO A 130 5.64 2.15 9.28
CA PRO A 130 5.53 3.59 9.31
C PRO A 130 4.60 4.11 8.22
N GLU A 131 3.85 5.17 8.52
CA GLU A 131 2.82 5.67 7.61
C GLU A 131 3.39 6.07 6.24
N TRP A 132 4.59 6.65 6.22
CA TRP A 132 5.31 7.03 4.99
C TRP A 132 5.81 5.84 4.16
N ALA A 133 5.95 4.65 4.77
CA ALA A 133 6.35 3.42 4.08
C ALA A 133 5.14 2.55 3.66
N ALA A 134 3.94 2.84 4.19
CA ALA A 134 2.73 2.06 3.91
C ALA A 134 2.36 1.95 2.41
N PRO A 135 2.58 2.97 1.56
CA PRO A 135 2.37 2.81 0.11
C PRO A 135 3.26 1.73 -0.51
N TYR A 136 4.55 1.68 -0.14
CA TYR A 136 5.47 0.67 -0.68
C TYR A 136 5.08 -0.75 -0.25
N ASP A 137 4.76 -0.94 1.03
CA ASP A 137 4.27 -2.23 1.55
C ASP A 137 2.99 -2.69 0.83
N ALA A 138 2.05 -1.77 0.61
CA ALA A 138 0.82 -2.08 -0.11
C ALA A 138 1.05 -2.45 -1.57
N GLU A 139 1.81 -1.66 -2.33
CA GLU A 139 2.00 -1.90 -3.77
C GLU A 139 2.87 -3.14 -4.05
N THR A 140 3.88 -3.41 -3.23
CA THR A 140 4.66 -4.65 -3.33
C THR A 140 3.82 -5.88 -2.98
N ALA A 141 2.94 -5.81 -1.99
CA ALA A 141 2.02 -6.90 -1.66
C ALA A 141 0.99 -7.14 -2.78
N ARG A 142 0.48 -6.08 -3.41
CA ARG A 142 -0.45 -6.19 -4.56
C ARG A 142 0.22 -6.80 -5.78
N LEU A 143 1.44 -6.39 -6.09
CA LEU A 143 2.22 -7.00 -7.17
C LEU A 143 2.53 -8.47 -6.85
N ASP A 144 2.92 -8.82 -5.62
CA ASP A 144 3.17 -10.23 -5.26
C ASP A 144 1.92 -11.11 -5.40
N ALA A 145 0.73 -10.56 -5.14
CA ALA A 145 -0.54 -11.26 -5.38
C ALA A 145 -0.77 -11.52 -6.88
N LEU A 146 -0.56 -10.54 -7.75
CA LEU A 146 -0.59 -10.73 -9.21
C LEU A 146 0.39 -11.82 -9.62
N LEU A 147 1.65 -11.73 -9.17
CA LEU A 147 2.72 -12.68 -9.53
C LEU A 147 2.47 -14.10 -9.02
N GLN A 148 1.62 -14.25 -7.99
CA GLN A 148 1.19 -15.56 -7.48
C GLN A 148 0.11 -16.20 -8.36
N ASP A 149 -0.72 -15.40 -9.02
CA ASP A 149 -1.84 -15.87 -9.84
C ASP A 149 -1.41 -16.27 -11.26
N ILE A 150 -0.35 -15.65 -11.79
CA ILE A 150 0.12 -15.93 -13.16
C ILE A 150 0.88 -17.26 -13.29
N GLY A 151 0.72 -17.92 -14.43
CA GLY A 151 1.38 -19.16 -14.81
C GLY A 151 2.83 -18.99 -15.29
N GLY A 152 3.57 -20.11 -15.33
CA GLY A 152 5.00 -20.12 -15.65
C GLY A 152 5.38 -19.55 -17.03
N SER A 153 4.50 -19.66 -18.03
CA SER A 153 4.72 -19.08 -19.37
C SER A 153 4.61 -17.56 -19.39
N GLU A 154 3.74 -16.99 -18.54
CA GLU A 154 3.45 -15.54 -18.49
C GLU A 154 4.63 -14.73 -17.97
N TRP A 155 5.54 -15.36 -17.21
CA TRP A 155 6.83 -14.76 -16.84
C TRP A 155 7.71 -14.34 -18.04
N HIS A 156 7.44 -14.91 -19.23
CA HIS A 156 8.13 -14.58 -20.47
C HIS A 156 7.29 -13.70 -21.39
N ALA A 157 6.09 -13.27 -20.98
CA ALA A 157 5.26 -12.37 -21.75
C ALA A 157 6.02 -11.05 -21.99
N PRO A 158 5.96 -10.51 -23.23
CA PRO A 158 6.75 -9.34 -23.61
C PRO A 158 6.17 -8.07 -22.97
N VAL A 159 7.03 -7.32 -22.28
CA VAL A 159 6.72 -6.00 -21.71
C VAL A 159 7.53 -4.93 -22.43
N ARG A 160 6.97 -3.73 -22.56
CA ARG A 160 7.67 -2.56 -23.08
C ARG A 160 7.69 -1.47 -22.01
N LEU A 161 8.82 -1.34 -21.32
CA LEU A 161 9.08 -0.23 -20.43
C LEU A 161 9.14 1.07 -21.24
N ARG A 162 8.55 2.14 -20.71
CA ARG A 162 8.51 3.47 -21.33
C ARG A 162 8.94 4.51 -20.30
N TRP A 163 9.63 5.54 -20.78
CA TRP A 163 9.98 6.73 -20.01
C TRP A 163 10.21 7.89 -20.99
N PHE A 164 10.44 9.08 -20.47
CA PHE A 164 10.69 10.29 -21.26
C PHE A 164 12.13 10.75 -21.05
N GLU A 165 12.88 10.93 -22.15
CA GLU A 165 14.27 11.37 -22.11
C GLU A 165 14.50 12.49 -23.12
N GLY A 166 15.12 13.59 -22.70
CA GLY A 166 15.31 14.74 -23.56
C GLY A 166 13.98 15.42 -23.91
N ASP A 167 13.56 15.28 -25.17
CA ASP A 167 12.35 15.86 -25.74
C ASP A 167 11.33 14.81 -26.23
N GLY A 168 11.55 13.52 -25.94
CA GLY A 168 10.65 12.48 -26.46
C GLY A 168 10.57 11.20 -25.65
N PRO A 169 9.56 10.36 -25.96
CA PRO A 169 9.38 9.07 -25.33
C PRO A 169 10.47 8.09 -25.79
N VAL A 170 10.99 7.33 -24.84
CA VAL A 170 11.95 6.23 -25.03
C VAL A 170 11.33 4.94 -24.53
N SER A 171 11.73 3.80 -25.11
CA SER A 171 11.23 2.51 -24.65
C SER A 171 12.27 1.40 -24.70
N ARG A 172 12.08 0.39 -23.84
CA ARG A 172 12.90 -0.82 -23.78
C ARG A 172 12.03 -2.05 -23.75
N ARG A 173 12.33 -3.03 -24.62
CA ARG A 173 11.65 -4.33 -24.61
C ARG A 173 12.28 -5.22 -23.54
N THR A 174 11.42 -5.90 -22.79
CA THR A 174 11.79 -6.87 -21.76
C THR A 174 10.69 -7.92 -21.63
N THR A 175 10.69 -8.71 -20.55
CA THR A 175 9.61 -9.64 -20.17
C THR A 175 9.09 -9.32 -18.78
N VAL A 176 7.98 -9.93 -18.35
CA VAL A 176 7.51 -9.86 -16.95
C VAL A 176 8.63 -10.15 -15.95
N ALA A 177 9.39 -11.23 -16.14
CA ALA A 177 10.55 -11.52 -15.29
C ALA A 177 11.63 -10.43 -15.36
N GLY A 178 11.82 -9.80 -16.52
CA GLY A 178 12.73 -8.69 -16.70
C GLY A 178 12.29 -7.40 -15.98
N VAL A 179 10.99 -7.15 -15.86
CA VAL A 179 10.43 -6.05 -15.04
C VAL A 179 10.69 -6.30 -13.57
N ILE A 180 10.45 -7.52 -13.06
CA ILE A 180 10.74 -7.84 -11.66
C ILE A 180 12.25 -7.77 -11.37
N ALA A 181 13.08 -8.16 -12.33
CA ALA A 181 14.54 -7.97 -12.24
C ALA A 181 14.93 -6.48 -12.18
N HIS A 182 14.27 -5.62 -12.95
CA HIS A 182 14.43 -4.16 -12.86
C HIS A 182 14.04 -3.66 -11.45
N LEU A 183 12.84 -4.01 -10.95
CA LEU A 183 12.38 -3.59 -9.62
C LEU A 183 13.36 -4.03 -8.52
N LEU A 184 13.76 -5.31 -8.52
CA LEU A 184 14.78 -5.85 -7.60
C LEU A 184 16.09 -5.06 -7.66
N SER A 185 16.54 -4.70 -8.86
CA SER A 185 17.79 -3.97 -9.06
C SER A 185 17.72 -2.56 -8.49
N VAL A 186 16.63 -1.84 -8.76
CA VAL A 186 16.48 -0.44 -8.34
C VAL A 186 16.09 -0.31 -6.88
N ASP A 187 15.22 -1.17 -6.34
CA ASP A 187 14.90 -1.25 -4.90
C ASP A 187 16.16 -1.57 -4.07
N GLY A 188 17.15 -2.21 -4.68
CA GLY A 188 18.48 -2.39 -4.11
C GLY A 188 19.16 -1.08 -3.68
N LEU A 189 18.82 0.08 -4.26
CA LEU A 189 19.31 1.39 -3.79
C LEU A 189 18.85 1.68 -2.36
N VAL A 190 17.56 1.43 -2.09
CA VAL A 190 16.96 1.60 -0.76
C VAL A 190 17.49 0.53 0.19
N ALA A 191 17.60 -0.73 -0.27
CA ALA A 191 18.17 -1.81 0.52
C ALA A 191 19.59 -1.49 1.02
N VAL A 192 20.47 -1.03 0.12
CA VAL A 192 21.85 -0.66 0.46
C VAL A 192 21.90 0.53 1.40
N ALA A 193 21.07 1.56 1.20
CA ALA A 193 20.98 2.70 2.12
C ALA A 193 20.59 2.25 3.54
N LEU A 194 19.72 1.24 3.66
CA LEU A 194 19.29 0.63 4.92
C LEU A 194 20.31 -0.38 5.50
N GLY A 195 21.44 -0.61 4.84
CA GLY A 195 22.46 -1.56 5.26
C GLY A 195 22.10 -3.03 5.01
N LEU A 196 21.16 -3.29 4.10
CA LEU A 196 20.83 -4.63 3.62
C LEU A 196 21.73 -5.03 2.44
N ASP A 197 21.71 -6.31 2.08
CA ASP A 197 22.49 -6.85 0.96
C ASP A 197 22.09 -6.23 -0.38
N ASP A 198 23.08 -5.92 -1.22
CA ASP A 198 22.85 -5.50 -2.60
C ASP A 198 22.58 -6.72 -3.47
N PRO A 199 21.43 -6.83 -4.18
CA PRO A 199 21.16 -7.94 -5.09
C PRO A 199 22.14 -8.02 -6.26
N LEU A 200 22.90 -6.95 -6.55
CA LEU A 200 23.97 -6.94 -7.54
C LEU A 200 25.33 -7.39 -7.00
N GLY A 201 25.42 -7.79 -5.73
CA GLY A 201 26.66 -8.27 -5.10
C GLY A 201 27.65 -7.18 -4.68
N GLY A 202 27.16 -5.94 -4.53
CA GLY A 202 27.94 -4.77 -4.14
C GLY A 202 28.54 -4.06 -5.35
N SER A 203 28.04 -2.87 -5.67
CA SER A 203 28.60 -2.01 -6.71
C SER A 203 29.71 -1.10 -6.17
N ASP A 204 30.85 -1.05 -6.85
CA ASP A 204 31.91 -0.04 -6.58
C ASP A 204 31.47 1.38 -6.98
N ALA A 205 30.37 1.52 -7.72
CA ALA A 205 29.84 2.82 -8.11
C ALA A 205 29.29 3.55 -6.88
N LYS A 206 29.85 4.73 -6.58
CA LYS A 206 29.46 5.53 -5.41
C LYS A 206 28.02 6.06 -5.47
N ARG A 207 27.47 6.25 -6.67
CA ARG A 207 26.11 6.77 -6.93
C ARG A 207 25.55 6.16 -8.22
N PRO A 208 25.16 4.88 -8.21
CA PRO A 208 24.64 4.22 -9.40
C PRO A 208 23.24 4.73 -9.73
N SER A 209 22.94 4.97 -11.01
CA SER A 209 21.58 5.33 -11.44
C SER A 209 20.68 4.08 -11.52
N PRO A 210 19.34 4.23 -11.41
CA PRO A 210 18.39 3.15 -11.66
C PRO A 210 18.64 2.40 -12.98
N GLN A 211 18.80 3.14 -14.07
CA GLN A 211 19.12 2.61 -15.40
C GLN A 211 20.44 1.81 -15.41
N GLU A 212 21.50 2.33 -14.81
CA GLU A 212 22.80 1.63 -14.75
C GLU A 212 22.69 0.30 -14.01
N ARG A 213 21.93 0.26 -12.91
CA ARG A 213 21.69 -0.95 -12.10
C ARG A 213 20.87 -1.99 -12.86
N THR A 214 19.78 -1.55 -13.48
CA THR A 214 18.92 -2.40 -14.31
C THR A 214 19.73 -3.04 -15.45
N GLU A 215 20.48 -2.24 -16.21
CA GLU A 215 21.30 -2.74 -17.30
C GLU A 215 22.45 -3.63 -16.79
N ALA A 216 23.03 -3.35 -15.62
CA ALA A 216 24.04 -4.23 -15.01
C ALA A 216 23.46 -5.61 -14.67
N TYR A 217 22.26 -5.66 -14.09
CA TYR A 217 21.57 -6.91 -13.81
C TYR A 217 21.33 -7.71 -15.09
N TRP A 218 20.71 -7.09 -16.10
CA TRP A 218 20.39 -7.77 -17.35
C TRP A 218 21.63 -8.24 -18.10
N ARG A 219 22.73 -7.47 -18.09
CA ARG A 219 24.02 -7.87 -18.69
C ARG A 219 24.70 -9.02 -17.95
N SER A 220 24.53 -9.10 -16.63
CA SER A 220 25.14 -10.18 -15.82
C SER A 220 24.45 -11.54 -16.03
N SER A 221 23.19 -11.53 -16.45
CA SER A 221 22.37 -12.71 -16.64
C SER A 221 22.69 -13.40 -17.97
N ARG A 222 23.27 -14.61 -17.92
CA ARG A 222 23.59 -15.41 -19.13
C ARG A 222 22.35 -15.96 -19.84
N VAL A 223 21.26 -16.11 -19.09
CA VAL A 223 19.95 -16.54 -19.57
C VAL A 223 18.93 -15.47 -19.18
N PRO A 224 17.85 -15.27 -19.96
CA PRO A 224 16.80 -14.34 -19.57
C PRO A 224 16.26 -14.66 -18.17
N PRO A 225 15.92 -13.64 -17.36
CA PRO A 225 15.23 -13.84 -16.10
C PRO A 225 13.99 -14.72 -16.25
N THR A 226 13.71 -15.54 -15.24
CA THR A 226 12.52 -16.41 -15.17
C THR A 226 11.78 -16.14 -13.87
N SER A 227 10.73 -16.91 -13.55
CA SER A 227 10.00 -16.81 -12.27
C SER A 227 10.88 -16.93 -11.02
N SER A 228 12.10 -17.45 -11.15
CA SER A 228 13.09 -17.49 -10.06
C SER A 228 13.41 -16.11 -9.45
N VAL A 229 13.18 -15.00 -10.16
CA VAL A 229 13.43 -13.65 -9.62
C VAL A 229 12.42 -13.21 -8.56
N ARG A 230 11.25 -13.85 -8.50
CA ARG A 230 10.20 -13.50 -7.52
C ARG A 230 10.68 -13.65 -6.08
N GLY A 231 11.37 -14.75 -5.78
CA GLY A 231 11.86 -15.06 -4.43
C GLY A 231 12.76 -13.96 -3.87
N PRO A 232 13.89 -13.65 -4.54
CA PRO A 232 14.79 -12.56 -4.13
C PRO A 232 14.12 -11.19 -4.05
N TRP A 233 13.27 -10.83 -5.03
CA TRP A 233 12.54 -9.55 -5.01
C TRP A 233 11.60 -9.44 -3.80
N ARG A 234 10.85 -10.50 -3.51
CA ARG A 234 9.94 -10.54 -2.36
C ARG A 234 10.68 -10.49 -1.03
N GLU A 235 11.79 -11.23 -0.93
CA GLU A 235 12.65 -11.22 0.26
C GLU A 235 13.24 -9.83 0.52
N GLN A 236 13.74 -9.15 -0.52
CA GLN A 236 14.25 -7.79 -0.41
C GLN A 236 13.15 -6.81 0.03
N SER A 237 11.98 -6.85 -0.62
CA SER A 237 10.86 -5.96 -0.30
C SER A 237 10.44 -6.10 1.17
N HIS A 238 10.32 -7.34 1.65
CA HIS A 238 10.07 -7.62 3.06
C HIS A 238 11.19 -7.16 3.99
N GLY A 239 12.45 -7.33 3.56
CA GLY A 239 13.62 -6.85 4.31
C GLY A 239 13.61 -5.34 4.47
N ILE A 240 13.27 -4.59 3.42
CA ILE A 240 13.13 -3.14 3.42
C ILE A 240 12.03 -2.72 4.39
N VAL A 241 10.80 -3.22 4.21
CA VAL A 241 9.63 -2.89 5.07
C VAL A 241 9.92 -3.20 6.53
N ARG A 242 10.51 -4.36 6.81
CA ARG A 242 10.89 -4.76 8.16
C ARG A 242 11.89 -3.77 8.75
N THR A 243 12.93 -3.43 8.01
CA THR A 243 14.02 -2.56 8.50
C THR A 243 13.52 -1.15 8.79
N VAL A 244 12.74 -0.55 7.88
CA VAL A 244 12.18 0.79 8.10
C VAL A 244 11.23 0.85 9.29
N SER A 245 10.57 -0.27 9.62
CA SER A 245 9.70 -0.36 10.80
C SER A 245 10.46 -0.29 12.14
N PHE A 246 11.79 -0.40 12.12
CA PHE A 246 12.66 -0.18 13.28
C PHE A 246 13.44 1.14 13.22
N VAL A 247 13.35 1.91 12.13
CA VAL A 247 14.01 3.21 12.02
C VAL A 247 13.23 4.22 12.85
N GLU A 248 13.81 4.70 13.95
CA GLU A 248 13.22 5.79 14.74
C GLU A 248 13.26 7.10 13.96
N GLU A 249 12.13 7.79 13.90
CA GLU A 249 12.01 9.12 13.29
C GLU A 249 12.68 10.17 14.21
N GLY A 250 14.01 10.19 14.27
CA GLY A 250 14.75 11.12 15.15
C GLY A 250 16.26 10.89 15.35
N ALA A 251 16.89 9.91 14.70
CA ALA A 251 18.34 9.70 14.85
C ALA A 251 19.16 10.88 14.26
N PRO A 252 20.22 11.37 14.93
CA PRO A 252 20.99 12.53 14.48
C PRO A 252 21.86 12.24 13.25
N ALA A 253 22.02 13.27 12.40
CA ALA A 253 22.77 13.24 11.16
C ALA A 253 24.25 12.91 11.35
N ALA A 254 24.77 11.95 10.60
CA ALA A 254 26.21 11.85 10.30
C ALA A 254 26.51 12.58 8.97
N GLY A 255 26.69 13.91 9.02
CA GLY A 255 27.57 14.69 8.12
C GLY A 255 27.07 15.18 6.74
N GLY A 256 26.70 16.49 6.67
CA GLY A 256 26.90 17.46 5.55
C GLY A 256 26.03 17.33 4.28
N VAL A 257 25.59 18.38 3.55
CA VAL A 257 25.81 19.86 3.58
C VAL A 257 24.60 20.58 2.94
N ALA A 258 24.12 21.64 3.61
CA ALA A 258 23.39 22.85 3.20
C ALA A 258 22.30 22.86 2.08
N GLY A 259 21.05 23.16 2.50
CA GLY A 259 20.08 23.93 1.71
C GLY A 259 18.61 23.55 1.89
N GLY A 260 17.98 23.93 3.00
CA GLY A 260 16.53 23.74 3.26
C GLY A 260 16.27 22.97 4.56
N GLU A 261 15.35 23.46 5.38
CA GLU A 261 15.22 23.11 6.81
C GLU A 261 14.84 21.64 7.10
N ALA A 262 15.51 21.11 8.13
CA ALA A 262 15.15 20.01 9.04
C ALA A 262 15.41 18.53 8.68
N SER A 263 16.45 18.03 9.35
CA SER A 263 16.66 16.67 9.87
C SER A 263 17.51 15.70 9.04
N GLY A 264 18.51 15.12 9.71
CA GLY A 264 19.43 14.08 9.21
C GLY A 264 18.77 12.75 8.92
N ARG A 265 17.81 12.75 8.01
CA ARG A 265 17.16 11.56 7.48
C ARG A 265 18.12 10.91 6.50
N LEU A 266 18.31 9.60 6.63
CA LEU A 266 19.03 8.78 5.67
C LEU A 266 18.58 9.15 4.24
N THR A 267 19.52 9.42 3.34
CA THR A 267 19.24 9.71 1.93
C THR A 267 19.56 8.48 1.07
N VAL A 268 18.87 8.37 -0.06
CA VAL A 268 19.09 7.33 -1.06
C VAL A 268 19.56 8.00 -2.35
N PRO A 269 20.76 7.64 -2.87
CA PRO A 269 21.24 8.18 -4.14
C PRO A 269 20.58 7.48 -5.33
N TYR A 270 20.11 8.29 -6.29
CA TYR A 270 19.52 7.85 -7.57
C TYR A 270 20.42 8.25 -8.76
N GLY A 271 21.73 8.33 -8.53
CA GLY A 271 22.70 8.85 -9.49
C GLY A 271 22.82 10.37 -9.43
N GLY A 272 22.09 11.08 -10.29
CA GLY A 272 22.18 12.55 -10.44
C GLY A 272 21.56 13.35 -9.29
N PHE A 273 20.74 12.71 -8.45
CA PHE A 273 20.05 13.33 -7.31
C PHE A 273 19.95 12.34 -6.14
N GLU A 274 19.51 12.84 -4.98
CA GLU A 274 19.24 12.03 -3.79
C GLU A 274 17.86 12.38 -3.25
N LEU A 275 17.18 11.40 -2.66
CA LEU A 275 15.90 11.58 -1.97
C LEU A 275 16.04 11.22 -0.50
N PRO A 276 15.32 11.90 0.42
CA PRO A 276 15.12 11.38 1.76
C PRO A 276 14.50 9.98 1.71
N LEU A 277 14.89 9.08 2.62
CA LEU A 277 14.38 7.69 2.65
C LEU A 277 12.85 7.61 2.56
N SER A 278 12.13 8.53 3.22
CA SER A 278 10.67 8.57 3.15
C SER A 278 10.14 8.85 1.75
N ASP A 279 10.77 9.79 1.03
CA ASP A 279 10.39 10.11 -0.35
C ASP A 279 10.85 8.99 -1.30
N SER A 280 12.01 8.37 -1.06
CA SER A 280 12.44 7.18 -1.81
C SER A 280 11.43 6.05 -1.70
N MET A 281 10.81 5.84 -0.54
CA MET A 281 9.79 4.80 -0.37
C MET A 281 8.49 5.11 -1.12
N LEU A 282 8.11 6.39 -1.22
CA LEU A 282 7.00 6.82 -2.08
C LEU A 282 7.33 6.67 -3.57
N ASP A 283 8.55 7.02 -3.97
CA ASP A 283 9.07 6.81 -5.32
C ASP A 283 9.06 5.32 -5.69
N ARG A 284 9.59 4.44 -4.83
CA ARG A 284 9.57 3.00 -5.08
C ARG A 284 8.15 2.44 -5.13
N ALA A 285 7.23 2.96 -4.32
CA ALA A 285 5.83 2.57 -4.37
C ALA A 285 5.16 2.96 -5.70
N PHE A 286 5.44 4.17 -6.20
CA PHE A 286 4.98 4.64 -7.51
C PHE A 286 5.51 3.75 -8.64
N GLU A 287 6.81 3.49 -8.67
CA GLU A 287 7.45 2.64 -9.67
C GLU A 287 6.93 1.20 -9.61
N CYS A 288 6.71 0.66 -8.41
CA CYS A 288 6.11 -0.67 -8.25
C CYS A 288 4.69 -0.75 -8.80
N TRP A 289 3.86 0.27 -8.57
CA TRP A 289 2.49 0.31 -9.08
C TRP A 289 2.46 0.43 -10.61
N VAL A 290 3.24 1.36 -11.18
CA VAL A 290 3.33 1.56 -12.64
C VAL A 290 3.77 0.27 -13.33
N HIS A 291 4.84 -0.35 -12.84
CA HIS A 291 5.35 -1.58 -13.43
C HIS A 291 4.48 -2.82 -13.15
N ALA A 292 3.69 -2.81 -12.08
CA ALA A 292 2.65 -3.81 -11.90
C ALA A 292 1.54 -3.65 -12.97
N GLY A 293 1.20 -2.42 -13.34
CA GLY A 293 0.33 -2.13 -14.49
C GLY A 293 0.91 -2.63 -15.81
N ASP A 294 2.18 -2.37 -16.08
CA ASP A 294 2.89 -2.90 -17.27
C ASP A 294 2.80 -4.44 -17.37
N ILE A 295 2.95 -5.12 -16.23
CA ILE A 295 2.85 -6.59 -16.15
C ILE A 295 1.41 -7.02 -16.34
N ALA A 296 0.46 -6.36 -15.67
CA ALA A 296 -0.96 -6.67 -15.74
C ALA A 296 -1.48 -6.58 -17.17
N ASP A 297 -1.13 -5.51 -17.89
CA ASP A 297 -1.46 -5.33 -19.31
C ASP A 297 -0.86 -6.42 -20.19
N ALA A 298 0.36 -6.88 -19.89
CA ALA A 298 1.04 -7.91 -20.69
C ALA A 298 0.46 -9.32 -20.53
N VAL A 299 -0.30 -9.55 -19.45
CA VAL A 299 -0.88 -10.86 -19.10
C VAL A 299 -2.40 -10.81 -18.93
N ASP A 300 -3.04 -9.72 -19.38
CA ASP A 300 -4.48 -9.48 -19.30
C ASP A 300 -5.07 -9.63 -17.87
N TYR A 301 -4.34 -9.14 -16.85
CA TYR A 301 -4.76 -9.18 -15.44
C TYR A 301 -5.48 -7.89 -15.02
N PRO A 302 -6.61 -7.97 -14.30
CA PRO A 302 -7.29 -6.77 -13.79
C PRO A 302 -6.48 -6.12 -12.66
N TYR A 303 -6.03 -4.87 -12.87
CA TYR A 303 -5.20 -4.16 -11.89
C TYR A 303 -5.65 -2.71 -11.70
N GLU A 304 -6.21 -2.43 -10.52
CA GLU A 304 -6.80 -1.12 -10.20
C GLU A 304 -5.74 -0.07 -9.77
N PRO A 305 -6.09 1.23 -9.73
CA PRO A 305 -5.23 2.24 -9.12
C PRO A 305 -4.97 2.02 -7.60
N PRO A 306 -3.94 2.66 -7.02
CA PRO A 306 -3.65 2.61 -5.58
C PRO A 306 -4.80 3.17 -4.74
N ALA A 307 -4.80 2.82 -3.46
CA ALA A 307 -5.73 3.43 -2.51
C ALA A 307 -5.61 4.97 -2.55
N PRO A 308 -6.72 5.74 -2.48
CA PRO A 308 -6.70 7.19 -2.74
C PRO A 308 -5.67 7.97 -1.90
N ARG A 309 -5.51 7.61 -0.63
CA ARG A 309 -4.50 8.20 0.27
C ARG A 309 -3.05 7.90 -0.13
N HIS A 310 -2.79 6.74 -0.73
CA HIS A 310 -1.45 6.36 -1.21
C HIS A 310 -1.17 7.09 -2.52
N LEU A 311 -2.15 7.10 -3.43
CA LEU A 311 -2.07 7.82 -4.70
C LEU A 311 -1.80 9.32 -4.46
N HIS A 312 -2.53 9.96 -3.53
CA HIS A 312 -2.29 11.36 -3.17
C HIS A 312 -0.84 11.63 -2.74
N ARG A 313 -0.22 10.75 -1.97
CA ARG A 313 1.18 10.91 -1.53
C ARG A 313 2.19 10.76 -2.67
N MET A 314 1.91 9.87 -3.61
CA MET A 314 2.75 9.70 -4.80
C MET A 314 2.64 10.95 -5.71
N ILE A 315 1.43 11.46 -5.92
CA ILE A 315 1.17 12.70 -6.67
C ILE A 315 1.85 13.89 -6.00
N ASP A 316 1.71 14.01 -4.68
CA ASP A 316 2.31 15.06 -3.87
C ASP A 316 3.84 15.05 -3.95
N LEU A 317 4.47 13.86 -3.93
CA LEU A 317 5.91 13.75 -4.20
C LEU A 317 6.26 14.24 -5.61
N ALA A 318 5.57 13.75 -6.64
CA ALA A 318 5.82 14.15 -8.02
C ALA A 318 5.66 15.67 -8.22
N ALA A 319 4.61 16.28 -7.65
CA ALA A 319 4.39 17.72 -7.66
C ALA A 319 5.53 18.50 -6.99
N ARG A 320 6.04 18.03 -5.84
CA ARG A 320 7.22 18.61 -5.17
C ARG A 320 8.50 18.52 -6.00
N MET A 321 8.62 17.52 -6.87
CA MET A 321 9.79 17.33 -7.73
C MET A 321 9.77 18.21 -8.99
N LEU A 322 8.60 18.72 -9.40
CA LEU A 322 8.45 19.52 -10.63
C LEU A 322 9.38 20.75 -10.69
N PRO A 323 9.55 21.57 -9.63
CA PRO A 323 10.45 22.73 -9.69
C PRO A 323 11.91 22.34 -9.97
N VAL A 324 12.37 21.22 -9.43
CA VAL A 324 13.71 20.68 -9.68
C VAL A 324 13.83 20.17 -11.11
N SER A 325 12.85 19.39 -11.56
CA SER A 325 12.78 18.88 -12.95
C SER A 325 12.78 20.03 -13.98
N LEU A 326 11.98 21.07 -13.76
CA LEU A 326 11.97 22.29 -14.59
C LEU A 326 13.35 22.94 -14.66
N ALA A 327 14.05 23.07 -13.54
CA ALA A 327 15.39 23.66 -13.51
C ALA A 327 16.45 22.81 -14.20
N GLU A 328 16.35 21.48 -14.13
CA GLU A 328 17.21 20.56 -14.90
C GLU A 328 16.95 20.69 -16.40
N ARG A 329 15.69 20.65 -16.84
CA ARG A 329 15.32 20.83 -18.25
C ARG A 329 15.83 22.16 -18.81
N ARG A 330 15.73 23.24 -18.05
CA ARG A 330 16.30 24.55 -18.45
C ARG A 330 17.81 24.53 -18.58
N ARG A 331 18.52 23.89 -17.66
CA ARG A 331 19.99 23.72 -17.75
C ARG A 331 20.39 22.90 -18.97
N ALA A 332 19.57 21.91 -19.33
CA ALA A 332 19.76 21.11 -20.54
C ALA A 332 19.35 21.83 -21.84
N GLY A 333 18.76 23.04 -21.77
CA GLY A 333 18.28 23.77 -22.94
C GLY A 333 16.98 23.22 -23.55
N LEU A 334 16.23 22.41 -22.79
CA LEU A 334 15.02 21.69 -23.21
C LEU A 334 13.70 22.38 -22.80
N SER A 335 13.78 23.64 -22.36
CA SER A 335 12.62 24.47 -22.02
C SER A 335 12.42 25.49 -23.13
N ALA A 336 11.15 25.74 -23.49
CA ALA A 336 10.78 26.67 -24.56
C ALA A 336 11.34 28.08 -24.33
N ARG A 337 11.69 28.43 -23.07
CA ARG A 337 12.27 29.72 -22.71
C ARG A 337 13.41 29.58 -21.68
N SER A 338 14.53 30.24 -21.95
CA SER A 338 15.47 30.60 -20.87
C SER A 338 14.73 31.44 -19.83
N ALA A 339 14.86 31.10 -18.54
CA ALA A 339 14.19 31.82 -17.45
C ALA A 339 14.57 33.31 -17.52
N ARG A 340 13.61 34.16 -17.91
CA ARG A 340 13.86 35.60 -18.03
C ARG A 340 14.00 36.27 -16.66
N HIS A 341 13.58 35.60 -15.60
CA HIS A 341 13.53 36.11 -14.24
C HIS A 341 13.69 34.93 -13.26
N LEU A 342 14.79 34.91 -12.50
CA LEU A 342 14.97 33.99 -11.37
C LEU A 342 14.67 34.76 -10.09
N VAL A 343 13.97 34.13 -9.15
CA VAL A 343 13.68 34.71 -7.83
C VAL A 343 14.48 34.00 -6.74
N ALA A 344 14.77 34.72 -5.65
CA ALA A 344 15.50 34.18 -4.52
C ALA A 344 14.70 33.07 -3.81
N ALA A 345 15.40 32.14 -3.16
CA ALA A 345 14.74 31.10 -2.39
C ALA A 345 13.84 31.72 -1.29
N GLY A 346 12.67 31.13 -1.06
CA GLY A 346 11.68 31.61 -0.10
C GLY A 346 10.85 32.81 -0.59
N THR A 347 11.11 33.35 -1.79
CA THR A 347 10.33 34.45 -2.36
C THR A 347 9.26 33.93 -3.32
N PRO A 348 8.07 34.56 -3.37
CA PRO A 348 7.04 34.18 -4.33
C PRO A 348 7.51 34.50 -5.76
N GLY A 349 7.23 33.59 -6.69
CA GLY A 349 7.47 33.75 -8.12
C GLY A 349 6.25 33.37 -8.94
N ARG A 350 6.37 33.46 -10.27
CA ARG A 350 5.33 32.96 -11.18
C ARG A 350 5.02 31.51 -10.86
N SER A 351 3.75 31.18 -10.83
CA SER A 351 3.26 29.87 -10.42
C SER A 351 2.33 29.30 -11.48
N LEU A 352 2.40 27.99 -11.67
CA LEU A 352 1.35 27.24 -12.35
C LEU A 352 0.49 26.56 -11.27
N ARG A 353 -0.83 26.68 -11.37
CA ARG A 353 -1.75 25.88 -10.55
C ARG A 353 -1.91 24.51 -11.22
N LEU A 354 -1.60 23.47 -10.48
CA LEU A 354 -1.80 22.07 -10.86
C LEU A 354 -2.98 21.54 -10.04
N GLU A 355 -4.10 21.32 -10.70
CA GLU A 355 -5.29 20.70 -10.13
C GLU A 355 -5.31 19.22 -10.56
N ILE A 356 -5.35 18.32 -9.59
CA ILE A 356 -5.50 16.89 -9.85
C ILE A 356 -6.87 16.47 -9.35
N GLU A 357 -7.69 15.94 -10.25
CA GLU A 357 -9.04 15.47 -9.96
C GLU A 357 -9.03 14.05 -9.38
N GLY A 358 -10.18 13.64 -8.82
CA GLY A 358 -10.39 12.29 -8.28
C GLY A 358 -10.05 12.15 -6.80
N SER A 359 -10.26 10.95 -6.25
CA SER A 359 -10.20 10.71 -4.79
C SER A 359 -8.81 10.84 -4.16
N GLY A 360 -7.75 10.74 -4.98
CA GLY A 360 -6.37 10.99 -4.56
C GLY A 360 -5.86 12.38 -4.96
N GLY A 361 -6.73 13.22 -5.52
CA GLY A 361 -6.39 14.51 -6.09
C GLY A 361 -6.04 15.60 -5.06
N GLY A 362 -5.88 16.81 -5.56
CA GLY A 362 -5.48 17.99 -4.77
C GLY A 362 -5.12 19.17 -5.66
N GLU A 363 -4.71 20.27 -5.04
CA GLU A 363 -4.21 21.45 -5.75
C GLU A 363 -2.81 21.80 -5.26
N TRP A 364 -1.91 22.06 -6.21
CA TRP A 364 -0.54 22.50 -5.93
C TRP A 364 -0.22 23.76 -6.73
N LEU A 365 0.50 24.69 -6.11
CA LEU A 365 1.07 25.85 -6.80
C LEU A 365 2.54 25.55 -7.10
N ILE A 366 2.85 25.26 -8.35
CA ILE A 366 4.19 24.88 -8.81
C ILE A 366 4.99 26.15 -9.10
N PRO A 367 6.02 26.47 -8.30
CA PRO A 367 6.87 27.62 -8.57
C PRO A 367 7.66 27.41 -9.85
N LEU A 368 7.61 28.39 -10.74
CA LEU A 368 8.22 28.30 -12.05
C LEU A 368 9.61 28.92 -12.06
N ASP A 369 9.88 29.97 -11.28
CA ASP A 369 11.07 30.81 -11.52
C ASP A 369 12.35 30.28 -10.85
N SER A 370 12.27 29.52 -9.76
CA SER A 370 13.42 28.79 -9.20
C SER A 370 12.96 27.60 -8.34
N PRO A 371 13.79 26.55 -8.17
CA PRO A 371 13.44 25.41 -7.33
C PRO A 371 13.17 25.76 -5.86
N GLY A 372 13.77 26.84 -5.37
CA GLY A 372 13.59 27.32 -4.00
C GLY A 372 12.51 28.39 -3.85
N ALA A 373 11.83 28.78 -4.93
CA ALA A 373 10.76 29.77 -4.87
C ALA A 373 9.49 29.17 -4.22
N VAL A 374 8.61 30.05 -3.75
CA VAL A 374 7.34 29.65 -3.14
C VAL A 374 6.21 29.85 -4.16
N GLY A 375 5.34 28.85 -4.29
CA GLY A 375 4.13 28.96 -5.10
C GLY A 375 3.17 30.02 -4.55
N SER A 376 2.54 30.80 -5.44
CA SER A 376 1.67 31.93 -5.06
C SER A 376 0.51 32.06 -6.03
N ALA A 377 -0.72 32.00 -5.52
CA ALA A 377 -1.94 32.21 -6.30
C ALA A 377 -2.02 33.64 -6.88
N ASP A 378 -1.46 34.63 -6.18
CA ASP A 378 -1.37 36.02 -6.66
C ASP A 378 -0.49 36.16 -7.92
N HIS A 379 0.37 35.17 -8.17
CA HIS A 379 1.29 35.12 -9.31
C HIS A 379 0.99 33.91 -10.23
N GLU A 380 -0.25 33.42 -10.24
CA GLU A 380 -0.70 32.37 -11.15
C GLU A 380 -0.66 32.87 -12.60
N VAL A 381 0.07 32.16 -13.46
CA VAL A 381 0.18 32.49 -14.90
C VAL A 381 -0.41 31.42 -15.80
N ALA A 382 -0.68 30.23 -15.25
CA ALA A 382 -1.25 29.10 -15.96
C ALA A 382 -1.92 28.14 -14.98
N HIS A 383 -2.89 27.41 -15.48
CA HIS A 383 -3.64 26.38 -14.77
C HIS A 383 -3.70 25.11 -15.62
N VAL A 384 -3.42 23.96 -14.99
CA VAL A 384 -3.52 22.64 -15.59
C VAL A 384 -4.35 21.75 -14.69
N ALA A 385 -5.37 21.11 -15.24
CA ALA A 385 -6.24 20.17 -14.56
C ALA A 385 -6.22 18.80 -15.23
N LEU A 386 -6.06 17.71 -14.46
CA LEU A 386 -6.09 16.33 -14.99
C LEU A 386 -6.46 15.30 -13.92
N ASP A 387 -6.93 14.12 -14.34
CA ASP A 387 -7.16 12.98 -13.45
C ASP A 387 -5.84 12.49 -12.82
N GLY A 388 -5.90 12.01 -11.57
CA GLY A 388 -4.72 11.52 -10.86
C GLY A 388 -3.96 10.38 -11.55
N VAL A 389 -4.67 9.43 -12.16
CA VAL A 389 -4.04 8.33 -12.91
C VAL A 389 -3.39 8.86 -14.18
N GLU A 390 -4.04 9.79 -14.87
CA GLU A 390 -3.48 10.44 -16.07
C GLU A 390 -2.18 11.21 -15.74
N PHE A 391 -2.15 11.95 -14.62
CA PHE A 391 -0.93 12.63 -14.17
C PHE A 391 0.19 11.65 -13.86
N CYS A 392 -0.14 10.53 -13.21
CA CYS A 392 0.83 9.49 -12.92
C CYS A 392 1.35 8.82 -14.21
N HIS A 393 0.49 8.55 -15.20
CA HIS A 393 0.92 8.01 -16.49
C HIS A 393 1.82 8.98 -17.26
N LEU A 394 1.54 10.29 -17.21
CA LEU A 394 2.43 11.32 -17.72
C LEU A 394 3.77 11.28 -16.98
N ALA A 395 3.75 11.32 -15.65
CA ALA A 395 4.96 11.30 -14.82
C ALA A 395 5.79 10.02 -14.98
N ALA A 396 5.15 8.91 -15.38
CA ALA A 396 5.77 7.63 -15.71
C ALA A 396 6.18 7.50 -17.20
N GLY A 397 6.00 8.54 -18.02
CA GLY A 397 6.34 8.52 -19.44
C GLY A 397 5.51 7.53 -20.28
N HIS A 398 4.35 7.12 -19.78
CA HIS A 398 3.42 6.24 -20.48
C HIS A 398 2.54 7.01 -21.48
N VAL A 399 2.30 8.29 -21.19
CA VAL A 399 1.61 9.25 -22.04
C VAL A 399 2.55 10.43 -22.29
N SER A 400 2.61 10.91 -23.54
CA SER A 400 3.42 12.07 -23.88
C SER A 400 2.76 13.37 -23.41
N PRO A 401 3.53 14.46 -23.18
CA PRO A 401 2.95 15.76 -22.85
C PRO A 401 1.91 16.27 -23.86
N GLU A 402 2.04 15.90 -25.14
CA GLU A 402 1.08 16.24 -26.21
C GLU A 402 -0.23 15.45 -26.12
N GLU A 403 -0.16 14.20 -25.67
CA GLU A 403 -1.30 13.28 -25.64
C GLU A 403 -2.04 13.31 -24.31
N ALA A 404 -1.43 13.89 -23.27
CA ALA A 404 -2.00 13.97 -21.93
C ALA A 404 -3.38 14.65 -21.94
N ALA A 405 -4.38 13.96 -21.38
CA ALA A 405 -5.75 14.44 -21.26
C ALA A 405 -5.87 15.52 -20.16
N ALA A 406 -5.30 16.69 -20.41
CA ALA A 406 -5.27 17.81 -19.47
C ALA A 406 -6.14 19.00 -19.94
N GLY A 407 -6.95 19.52 -19.03
CA GLY A 407 -7.53 20.86 -19.14
C GLY A 407 -6.43 21.92 -18.97
N GLN A 408 -6.40 22.92 -19.84
CA GLN A 408 -5.29 23.88 -19.93
C GLN A 408 -5.84 25.31 -20.05
N ASP A 409 -5.36 26.22 -19.20
CA ASP A 409 -5.66 27.65 -19.28
C ASP A 409 -4.42 28.51 -18.95
N GLY A 410 -4.28 29.66 -19.61
CA GLY A 410 -3.14 30.57 -19.43
C GLY A 410 -1.96 30.37 -20.40
N ASP A 411 -0.73 30.61 -19.91
CA ASP A 411 0.50 30.61 -20.73
C ASP A 411 0.86 29.21 -21.25
N ARG A 412 0.69 28.99 -22.57
CA ARG A 412 0.94 27.71 -23.23
C ARG A 412 2.39 27.23 -23.15
N ASP A 413 3.36 28.14 -23.17
CA ASP A 413 4.78 27.76 -23.07
C ASP A 413 5.07 27.22 -21.66
N VAL A 414 4.47 27.83 -20.63
CA VAL A 414 4.58 27.39 -19.24
C VAL A 414 3.93 26.02 -19.05
N ILE A 415 2.72 25.84 -19.57
CA ILE A 415 1.99 24.57 -19.50
C ILE A 415 2.81 23.46 -20.13
N TRP A 416 3.31 23.70 -21.35
CA TRP A 416 4.17 22.75 -22.06
C TRP A 416 5.43 22.38 -21.27
N ASP A 417 6.13 23.38 -20.72
CA ASP A 417 7.33 23.16 -19.91
C ASP A 417 7.02 22.34 -18.64
N VAL A 418 5.89 22.56 -17.98
CA VAL A 418 5.49 21.80 -16.79
C VAL A 418 5.09 20.36 -17.13
N LEU A 419 4.28 20.14 -18.17
CA LEU A 419 3.92 18.78 -18.59
C LEU A 419 5.16 17.99 -19.03
N SER A 420 6.09 18.64 -19.75
CA SER A 420 7.38 18.04 -20.11
C SER A 420 8.26 17.76 -18.89
N ALA A 421 8.23 18.63 -17.87
CA ALA A 421 8.94 18.41 -16.61
C ALA A 421 8.34 17.26 -15.80
N ALA A 422 7.02 17.10 -15.80
CA ALA A 422 6.36 15.95 -15.21
C ALA A 422 6.79 14.66 -15.92
N ALA A 423 6.73 14.61 -17.26
CA ALA A 423 7.18 13.45 -18.03
C ALA A 423 8.64 13.07 -17.75
N SER A 424 9.51 14.08 -17.56
CA SER A 424 10.94 13.88 -17.27
C SER A 424 11.24 13.32 -15.88
N LEU A 425 10.24 13.09 -15.02
CA LEU A 425 10.41 12.37 -13.75
C LEU A 425 10.61 10.86 -13.98
N SER A 426 10.06 10.34 -15.07
CA SER A 426 10.19 8.93 -15.47
C SER A 426 11.62 8.55 -15.81
N ARG A 427 11.98 7.30 -15.54
CA ARG A 427 13.29 6.71 -15.82
C ARG A 427 13.19 5.19 -15.84
N MET A 428 14.19 4.55 -16.47
CA MET A 428 14.41 3.11 -16.36
C MET A 428 15.27 2.77 -15.15
#